data_AF-A0A382LH23-F1
#
_entry.id   AF-A0A382LH23-F1
#
_cell.length_a   1.000
_cell.length_b   1.000
_cell.length_c   1.000
_cell.angle_alpha   90.00
_cell.angle_beta   90.00
_cell.angle_gamma   90.00
#
_symmetry.space_group_name_H-M   'P 1'
#
loop_
_entity.id
_entity.type
_entity.pdbx_description
1 polymer ?
#
loop_
_entity_poly.entity_id
_entity_poly.type
_entity_poly.pdbx_seq_one_letter_code
_entity_poly.pdbx_strand_id
1 'polypeptide(L)'
;MFLIKGVIGALAQTAIIGALLLFPAWTWQWTEANQFLICYTVVNVISAAFLAIKAPASLEARMEMPINKSQPLSDRIATTFLLVFLIGWFAFIPIDVFHL
;
A
#
# COMPACT_ATOMS: atom_id res chain seq x y z
N MET A 1 -0.29 -20.19 -9.07
CA MET A 1 0.51 -19.68 -7.93
C MET A 1 0.62 -18.16 -7.92
N PHE A 2 1.04 -17.52 -9.03
CA PHE A 2 1.19 -16.05 -9.10
C PHE A 2 -0.09 -15.25 -8.83
N LEU A 3 -1.25 -15.71 -9.31
CA LEU A 3 -2.52 -15.04 -9.03
C LEU A 3 -2.83 -14.98 -7.52
N ILE A 4 -2.73 -16.11 -6.83
CA ILE A 4 -2.97 -16.17 -5.37
C ILE A 4 -1.97 -15.28 -4.63
N LYS A 5 -0.68 -15.36 -4.97
CA LYS A 5 0.37 -14.53 -4.38
C LYS A 5 0.13 -13.02 -4.61
N GLY A 6 -0.25 -12.63 -5.83
CA GLY A 6 -0.55 -11.24 -6.17
C GLY A 6 -1.77 -10.71 -5.43
N VAL A 7 -2.84 -11.50 -5.34
CA VAL A 7 -4.05 -11.13 -4.59
C VAL A 7 -3.73 -10.98 -3.10
N ILE A 8 -2.98 -11.91 -2.50
CA ILE A 8 -2.54 -11.79 -1.10
C ILE A 8 -1.71 -10.52 -0.90
N GLY A 9 -0.78 -10.22 -1.81
CA GLY A 9 0.01 -8.98 -1.75
C GLY A 9 -0.86 -7.73 -1.82
N ALA A 10 -1.84 -7.69 -2.73
CA ALA A 10 -2.78 -6.57 -2.86
C ALA A 10 -3.66 -6.38 -1.60
N LEU A 11 -4.10 -7.48 -0.98
CA LEU A 11 -4.85 -7.44 0.28
C LEU A 11 -3.98 -6.99 1.44
N ALA A 12 -2.74 -7.49 1.54
CA ALA A 12 -1.79 -7.06 2.56
C ALA A 12 -1.47 -5.55 2.42
N GLN A 13 -1.25 -5.07 1.20
CA GLN A 13 -1.03 -3.64 0.94
C GLN A 13 -2.25 -2.81 1.34
N THR A 14 -3.46 -3.27 1.02
CA THR A 14 -4.70 -2.62 1.49
C THR A 14 -4.75 -2.57 3.01
N ALA A 15 -4.45 -3.69 3.69
CA ALA A 15 -4.49 -3.75 5.14
C ALA A 15 -3.50 -2.78 5.79
N ILE A 16 -2.30 -2.61 5.22
CA ILE A 16 -1.31 -1.63 5.67
C ILE A 16 -1.86 -0.20 5.51
N ILE A 17 -2.40 0.14 4.35
CA ILE A 17 -2.98 1.48 4.12
C ILE A 17 -4.18 1.73 5.04
N GLY A 18 -5.05 0.73 5.20
CA GLY A 18 -6.19 0.79 6.11
C GLY A 18 -5.75 0.98 7.56
N ALA A 19 -4.71 0.29 8.01
CA ALA A 19 -4.13 0.49 9.33
C ALA A 19 -3.58 1.92 9.49
N LEU A 20 -2.85 2.44 8.50
CA LEU A 20 -2.32 3.80 8.54
C LEU A 20 -3.40 4.89 8.62
N LEU A 21 -4.58 4.64 8.05
CA LEU A 21 -5.72 5.57 8.10
C LEU A 21 -6.59 5.41 9.36
N LEU A 22 -6.97 4.18 9.68
CA LEU A 22 -7.99 3.90 10.70
C LEU A 22 -7.40 3.77 12.11
N PHE A 23 -6.12 3.38 12.23
CA PHE A 23 -5.48 3.28 13.54
C PHE A 23 -5.32 4.66 14.19
N PRO A 24 -4.80 5.70 13.51
CA PRO A 24 -4.73 7.02 14.14
C PRO A 24 -6.12 7.66 14.30
N ALA A 25 -7.09 7.35 13.43
CA ALA A 25 -8.47 7.86 13.55
C ALA A 25 -9.21 7.34 14.79
N TRP A 26 -8.82 6.18 15.32
CA TRP A 26 -9.49 5.52 16.44
C TRP A 26 -10.97 5.19 16.22
N THR A 27 -11.40 5.16 14.96
CA THR A 27 -12.76 4.82 14.56
C THR A 27 -12.78 4.13 13.20
N TRP A 28 -13.73 3.21 13.05
CA TRP A 28 -14.06 2.57 11.77
C TRP A 28 -15.26 3.25 11.07
N GLN A 29 -15.93 4.17 11.76
CA GLN A 29 -17.10 4.90 11.28
C GLN A 29 -16.69 6.14 10.47
N TRP A 30 -15.76 5.96 9.53
CA TRP A 30 -15.28 7.01 8.65
C TRP A 30 -15.60 6.66 7.20
N THR A 31 -16.72 7.18 6.71
CA THR A 31 -17.30 6.83 5.41
C THR A 31 -16.32 7.06 4.25
N GLU A 32 -15.64 8.20 4.24
CA GLU A 32 -14.73 8.60 3.17
C GLU A 32 -13.51 7.67 3.11
N ALA A 33 -12.91 7.34 4.26
CA ALA A 33 -11.81 6.39 4.32
C ALA A 33 -12.25 4.98 3.89
N ASN A 34 -13.43 4.53 4.31
CA ASN A 34 -13.97 3.24 3.90
C ASN A 34 -14.23 3.18 2.38
N GLN A 35 -14.80 4.24 1.78
CA GLN A 35 -14.99 4.34 0.33
C GLN A 35 -13.65 4.30 -0.42
N PHE A 36 -12.66 5.04 0.06
CA PHE A 36 -11.31 5.02 -0.49
C PHE A 36 -10.70 3.61 -0.42
N LEU A 37 -10.75 2.95 0.73
CA LEU A 37 -10.21 1.61 0.93
C LEU A 37 -10.90 0.59 0.01
N ILE A 38 -12.23 0.60 -0.08
CA ILE A 38 -12.97 -0.31 -0.97
C ILE A 38 -12.57 -0.09 -2.43
N CYS A 39 -12.58 1.16 -2.91
CA CYS A 39 -12.21 1.49 -4.27
C CYS A 39 -10.77 1.06 -4.58
N TYR A 40 -9.85 1.39 -3.66
CA TYR A 40 -8.45 1.01 -3.74
C TYR A 40 -8.27 -0.51 -3.80
N THR A 41 -8.93 -1.27 -2.93
CA THR A 41 -8.84 -2.74 -2.92
C THR A 41 -9.33 -3.34 -4.22
N VAL A 42 -10.48 -2.90 -4.73
CA VAL A 42 -11.05 -3.42 -5.98
C VAL A 42 -10.10 -3.20 -7.14
N VAL A 43 -9.61 -1.96 -7.31
CA VAL A 43 -8.67 -1.62 -8.37
C VAL A 43 -7.36 -2.39 -8.21
N ASN A 44 -6.83 -2.51 -6.98
CA ASN A 44 -5.56 -3.19 -6.73
C ASN A 44 -5.65 -4.70 -6.98
N VAL A 45 -6.71 -5.35 -6.54
CA VAL A 45 -6.94 -6.79 -6.78
C VAL A 45 -7.15 -7.07 -8.27
N ILE A 46 -7.93 -6.27 -8.98
CA ILE A 46 -8.10 -6.40 -10.44
C ILE A 46 -6.76 -6.22 -11.15
N SER A 47 -5.98 -5.22 -10.74
CA SER A 47 -4.64 -4.97 -11.32
C SER A 47 -3.69 -6.13 -11.06
N ALA A 48 -3.67 -6.68 -9.83
CA ALA A 48 -2.85 -7.83 -9.48
C ALA A 48 -3.25 -9.09 -10.27
N ALA A 49 -4.55 -9.35 -10.42
CA ALA A 49 -5.06 -10.45 -11.23
C ALA A 49 -4.71 -10.26 -12.72
N PHE A 50 -4.88 -9.05 -13.26
CA PHE A 50 -4.52 -8.73 -14.63
C PHE A 50 -3.02 -8.96 -14.88
N LEU A 51 -2.16 -8.47 -13.99
CA LEU A 51 -0.70 -8.67 -14.10
C LEU A 51 -0.32 -10.14 -13.95
N ALA A 52 -0.96 -10.88 -13.04
CA ALA A 52 -0.71 -12.32 -12.90
C ALA A 52 -0.97 -13.11 -14.19
N ILE A 53 -1.94 -12.66 -15.01
CA ILE A 53 -2.31 -13.31 -16.27
C ILE A 53 -1.47 -12.80 -17.44
N LYS A 54 -1.29 -11.48 -17.55
CA LYS A 54 -0.72 -10.83 -18.74
C LYS A 54 0.77 -10.49 -18.62
N ALA A 55 1.27 -10.26 -17.41
CA ALA A 55 2.64 -9.82 -17.16
C ALA A 55 3.17 -10.34 -15.80
N PRO A 56 3.27 -11.67 -15.62
CA PRO A 56 3.65 -12.26 -14.33
C PRO A 56 5.03 -11.82 -13.85
N ALA A 57 5.98 -11.58 -14.77
CA ALA A 57 7.31 -11.06 -14.43
C ALA A 57 7.24 -9.65 -13.80
N SER A 58 6.34 -8.79 -14.28
CA SER A 58 6.12 -7.47 -13.69
C SER A 58 5.47 -7.55 -12.31
N LEU A 59 4.59 -8.54 -12.09
CA LEU A 59 4.03 -8.80 -10.77
C LEU A 59 5.09 -9.31 -9.79
N GLU A 60 5.96 -10.21 -10.24
CA GLU A 60 7.05 -10.78 -9.43
C GLU A 60 8.03 -9.69 -8.98
N ALA A 61 8.44 -8.79 -9.89
CA ALA A 61 9.29 -7.65 -9.55
C ALA A 61 8.67 -6.73 -8.47
N ARG A 62 7.34 -6.63 -8.41
CA ARG A 62 6.63 -5.86 -7.37
C ARG A 62 6.56 -6.55 -6.02
N MET A 63 6.78 -7.87 -5.97
CA MET A 63 6.83 -8.63 -4.73
C MET A 63 8.20 -8.55 -4.06
N GLU A 64 9.23 -8.09 -4.78
CA GLU A 64 10.52 -7.81 -4.19
C GLU A 64 10.46 -6.59 -3.27
N MET A 65 11.23 -6.64 -2.19
CA MET A 65 11.32 -5.52 -1.26
C MET A 65 11.89 -4.28 -1.99
N PRO A 66 11.28 -3.09 -1.80
CA PRO A 66 11.71 -1.87 -2.49
C PRO A 66 13.12 -1.44 -2.11
N ILE A 67 13.63 -1.86 -0.94
CA ILE A 67 15.01 -1.62 -0.51
C ILE A 67 15.83 -2.87 -0.80
N ASN A 68 16.73 -2.77 -1.79
CA ASN A 68 17.64 -3.84 -2.17
C ASN A 68 19.08 -3.51 -1.70
N LYS A 69 19.83 -4.54 -1.28
CA LYS A 69 21.25 -4.40 -0.91
C LYS A 69 22.12 -3.94 -2.08
N SER A 70 21.70 -4.18 -3.32
CA SER A 70 22.40 -3.75 -4.54
C SER A 70 22.15 -2.27 -4.91
N GLN A 71 21.17 -1.60 -4.29
CA GLN A 71 20.90 -0.18 -4.58
C GLN A 71 22.02 0.71 -4.05
N PRO A 72 22.42 1.76 -4.82
CA PRO A 72 23.34 2.79 -4.33
C PRO A 72 22.87 3.40 -3.00
N LEU A 73 23.82 3.82 -2.17
CA LEU A 73 23.50 4.37 -0.86
C LEU A 73 22.56 5.59 -0.95
N SER A 74 22.75 6.45 -1.95
CA SER A 74 21.87 7.59 -2.26
C SER A 74 20.41 7.17 -2.45
N ASP A 75 20.20 6.10 -3.22
CA ASP A 75 18.87 5.68 -3.65
C ASP A 75 18.11 5.01 -2.51
N ARG A 76 18.82 4.26 -1.66
CA ARG A 76 18.24 3.70 -0.43
C ARG A 76 17.81 4.79 0.54
N ILE A 77 18.61 5.85 0.69
CA ILE A 77 18.24 7.01 1.51
C ILE A 77 16.97 7.65 0.94
N ALA A 78 16.95 7.95 -0.35
CA ALA A 78 15.78 8.54 -1.01
C ALA A 78 14.53 7.65 -0.85
N THR A 79 14.66 6.35 -1.08
CA THR A 79 13.57 5.37 -0.90
C THR A 79 13.06 5.35 0.54
N THR A 80 13.96 5.43 1.52
CA THR A 80 13.60 5.47 2.94
C THR A 80 12.82 6.74 3.26
N PHE A 81 13.27 7.91 2.77
CA PHE A 81 12.52 9.16 2.92
C PHE A 81 11.14 9.09 2.28
N LEU A 82 11.02 8.50 1.08
CA LEU A 82 9.73 8.32 0.42
C LEU A 82 8.79 7.43 1.23
N LEU A 83 9.30 6.34 1.83
CA LEU A 83 8.50 5.46 2.68
C LEU A 83 8.04 6.16 3.96
N VAL A 84 8.93 6.90 4.63
CA VAL A 84 8.57 7.69 5.82
C VAL A 84 7.53 8.75 5.47
N PHE A 85 7.71 9.45 4.35
CA PHE A 85 6.75 10.44 3.88
C PHE A 85 5.40 9.81 3.55
N LEU A 86 5.37 8.64 2.90
CA LEU A 86 4.13 7.91 2.60
C LEU A 86 3.38 7.51 3.88
N ILE A 87 4.10 6.99 4.87
CA ILE A 87 3.53 6.61 6.17
C ILE A 87 2.98 7.85 6.88
N GLY A 88 3.78 8.92 6.96
CA GLY A 88 3.37 10.18 7.56
C GLY A 88 2.13 10.74 6.86
N TRP A 89 2.13 10.79 5.53
CA TRP A 89 1.01 11.29 4.75
C TRP A 89 -0.29 10.57 5.12
N PHE A 90 -0.34 9.24 5.09
CA PHE A 90 -1.56 8.53 5.48
C PHE A 90 -1.91 8.70 6.96
N ALA A 91 -0.93 8.72 7.86
CA ALA A 91 -1.18 8.86 9.29
C ALA A 91 -1.64 10.27 9.71
N PHE A 92 -1.25 11.32 9.00
CA PHE A 92 -1.62 12.70 9.30
C PHE A 92 -3.02 13.08 8.78
N ILE A 93 -3.56 12.40 7.76
CA ILE A 93 -4.94 12.64 7.29
C ILE A 93 -5.97 12.49 8.42
N PRO A 94 -6.05 11.37 9.16
CA PRO A 94 -7.00 11.24 10.26
C PRO A 94 -6.72 12.21 11.41
N ILE A 95 -5.45 12.54 11.68
CA ILE A 95 -5.09 13.53 12.71
C ILE A 95 -5.71 14.89 12.36
N ASP A 96 -5.62 15.30 11.10
CA ASP A 96 -6.22 16.54 10.60
C ASP A 96 -7.76 16.48 10.62
N VAL A 97 -8.36 15.41 10.07
CA VAL A 97 -9.82 15.26 9.95
C VAL A 97 -10.53 15.17 11.30
N PHE A 98 -9.93 14.48 12.27
CA PHE A 98 -10.52 14.27 13.60
C PHE A 98 -9.95 15.21 14.68
N HIS A 99 -9.01 16.09 14.31
CA HIS A 99 -8.35 17.04 15.22
C HIS A 99 -7.73 16.39 16.46
N LEU A 100 -6.93 15.34 16.25
CA LEU A 100 -6.30 14.50 17.29
C LEU A 100 -4.90 14.98 17.70
#